data_AF-A0A0W0ETQ5-F1
#
_entry.id   AF-A0A0W0ETQ5-F1
#
_cell.length_a   1.000
_cell.length_b   1.000
_cell.length_c   1.000
_cell.angle_alpha   90.00
_cell.angle_beta   90.00
_cell.angle_gamma   90.00
#
_symmetry.space_group_name_H-M   'P 1'
#
loop_
_entity.id
_entity.type
_entity.pdbx_description
1 polymer ?
#
loop_
_entity_poly.entity_id
_entity_poly.type
_entity_poly.pdbx_seq_one_letter_code
_entity_poly.pdbx_strand_id
1 'polypeptide(L)'
;MRFRLKTNSTAWIDMLSSSTYALLAALSFAVSTAQAAPQLLLHLSGSTDVQHVDNLKVSATVTNTGDQVLKLLNDPRGVLSTDPTNTFTISRSGADVDLDSLSSRSPAFTGMMVKYVPSQVVKANNPASFTVLAPGESITVEHDLSSAYNFTSSAEGSYAIDASDAFYYVDSETQRAVLLRASRGPTAHTFSLSGRLAVDKRPAPIARLSKRIQFLGGCTAEQQEQVITAAPLAHQYAVEANGYTLGNTAATPRYTTWFGEYTAARASLVAKHYSNMLLNGSNPEQFHYDCSCTSDSYAFVYPDRFGTIHLCNSFWTAPMTGTDSKAGTIVHESSHFFSIGHTGDYVYKQDGAMQLAQTDPDTAIKNADNNEYYAENTPFLA
;
A
#
# COMPACT_ATOMS: atom_id res chain seq x y z
N MET A 1 -119.96 14.78 6.41
CA MET A 1 -119.96 15.66 5.23
C MET A 1 -118.73 15.31 4.40
N ARG A 2 -118.92 14.61 3.27
CA ARG A 2 -118.07 14.44 2.04
C ARG A 2 -116.54 14.17 2.21
N PHE A 3 -115.83 13.20 1.62
CA PHE A 3 -116.00 12.04 0.71
C PHE A 3 -114.67 11.22 0.82
N ARG A 4 -114.66 9.88 1.03
CA ARG A 4 -114.18 8.80 0.10
C ARG A 4 -113.12 9.23 -0.96
N LEU A 5 -111.96 8.58 -1.16
CA LEU A 5 -111.63 7.21 -1.64
C LEU A 5 -110.09 6.95 -1.48
N LYS A 6 -109.59 5.76 -1.09
CA LYS A 6 -109.05 4.63 -1.91
C LYS A 6 -108.09 5.07 -3.04
N THR A 7 -106.93 4.46 -3.36
CA THR A 7 -106.28 3.16 -3.08
C THR A 7 -104.90 3.13 -3.77
N ASN A 8 -104.02 2.27 -3.23
CA ASN A 8 -103.03 1.39 -3.91
C ASN A 8 -101.71 1.89 -4.53
N SER A 9 -100.66 1.30 -3.94
CA SER A 9 -99.59 0.48 -4.53
C SER A 9 -98.34 1.16 -5.12
N THR A 10 -97.21 0.76 -4.54
CA THR A 10 -95.97 0.23 -5.16
C THR A 10 -95.40 0.94 -6.39
N ALA A 11 -94.11 1.06 -6.62
CA ALA A 11 -92.86 0.91 -5.89
C ALA A 11 -91.77 1.24 -6.94
N TRP A 12 -90.58 1.66 -6.48
CA TRP A 12 -89.28 1.55 -7.15
C TRP A 12 -88.92 2.40 -8.40
N ILE A 13 -87.73 3.03 -8.26
CA ILE A 13 -86.64 3.22 -9.23
C ILE A 13 -86.43 4.62 -9.85
N ASP A 14 -85.18 5.09 -9.62
CA ASP A 14 -84.33 6.08 -10.30
C ASP A 14 -84.59 7.59 -10.19
N MET A 15 -83.68 8.33 -9.52
CA MET A 15 -82.53 8.99 -10.16
C MET A 15 -81.76 9.93 -9.21
N LEU A 16 -80.42 9.93 -9.38
CA LEU A 16 -79.44 11.00 -9.12
C LEU A 16 -79.05 11.38 -7.67
N SER A 17 -77.79 11.08 -7.31
CA SER A 17 -76.88 12.10 -6.74
C SER A 17 -75.43 11.61 -6.77
N SER A 18 -74.60 12.35 -7.50
CA SER A 18 -73.16 12.15 -7.67
C SER A 18 -72.40 12.40 -6.36
N SER A 19 -71.49 11.50 -6.00
CA SER A 19 -70.40 11.78 -5.06
C SER A 19 -69.23 10.84 -5.34
N THR A 20 -68.39 11.24 -6.31
CA THR A 20 -67.09 10.63 -6.56
C THR A 20 -66.13 11.03 -5.44
N TYR A 21 -65.76 10.07 -4.59
CA TYR A 21 -64.60 10.19 -3.71
C TYR A 21 -63.33 10.04 -4.57
N ALA A 22 -62.66 11.16 -4.85
CA ALA A 22 -61.31 11.14 -5.39
C ALA A 22 -60.33 10.80 -4.25
N LEU A 23 -59.90 9.54 -4.18
CA LEU A 23 -58.75 9.13 -3.39
C LEU A 23 -57.48 9.70 -4.05
N LEU A 24 -57.02 10.85 -3.58
CA LEU A 24 -55.66 11.33 -3.79
C LEU A 24 -54.73 10.46 -2.94
N ALA A 25 -54.22 9.37 -3.51
CA ALA A 25 -53.06 8.68 -2.98
C ALA A 25 -51.84 9.59 -3.18
N ALA A 26 -51.46 10.33 -2.13
CA ALA A 26 -50.17 10.99 -2.09
C ALA A 26 -49.08 9.90 -2.04
N LEU A 27 -48.51 9.55 -3.21
CA LEU A 27 -47.23 8.85 -3.26
C LEU A 27 -46.19 9.78 -2.65
N SER A 28 -45.89 9.59 -1.37
CA SER A 28 -44.65 10.05 -0.79
C SER A 28 -43.54 9.22 -1.41
N PHE A 29 -42.93 9.74 -2.49
CA PHE A 29 -41.60 9.30 -2.87
C PHE A 29 -40.67 9.69 -1.73
N ALA A 30 -40.44 8.76 -0.80
CA ALA A 30 -39.22 8.78 -0.03
C ALA A 30 -38.10 8.58 -1.05
N VAL A 31 -37.58 9.70 -1.58
CA VAL A 31 -36.25 9.70 -2.17
C VAL A 31 -35.34 9.40 -1.00
N SER A 32 -35.07 8.12 -0.77
CA SER A 32 -33.85 7.73 -0.06
C SER A 32 -32.75 8.40 -0.86
N THR A 33 -32.20 9.50 -0.32
CA THR A 33 -30.93 10.03 -0.79
C THR A 33 -29.96 8.89 -0.55
N ALA A 34 -29.77 8.04 -1.55
CA ALA A 34 -28.66 7.12 -1.58
C ALA A 34 -27.45 8.01 -1.33
N GLN A 35 -26.85 7.86 -0.15
CA GLN A 35 -25.68 8.64 0.18
C GLN A 35 -24.64 8.22 -0.84
N ALA A 36 -24.22 9.17 -1.67
CA ALA A 36 -23.23 8.95 -2.71
C ALA A 36 -22.04 8.24 -2.08
N ALA A 37 -21.80 7.01 -2.50
CA ALA A 37 -20.84 6.12 -1.85
C ALA A 37 -19.69 5.88 -2.81
N PRO A 38 -18.45 6.18 -2.42
CA PRO A 38 -17.29 5.77 -3.22
C PRO A 38 -17.30 4.24 -3.31
N GLN A 39 -17.26 3.71 -4.54
CA GLN A 39 -17.23 2.26 -4.78
C GLN A 39 -16.30 1.94 -5.95
N LEU A 40 -15.45 0.95 -5.75
CA LEU A 40 -14.53 0.44 -6.75
C LEU A 40 -14.76 -1.06 -6.97
N LEU A 41 -14.60 -1.48 -8.22
CA LEU A 41 -14.49 -2.88 -8.61
C LEU A 41 -13.09 -3.12 -9.17
N LEU A 42 -12.40 -4.13 -8.65
CA LEU A 42 -11.10 -4.59 -9.12
C LEU A 42 -11.23 -5.95 -9.81
N HIS A 43 -10.74 -6.04 -11.04
CA HIS A 43 -10.67 -7.29 -11.79
C HIS A 43 -9.25 -7.51 -12.33
N LEU A 44 -8.74 -8.74 -12.18
CA LEU A 44 -7.47 -9.16 -12.75
C LEU A 44 -7.70 -10.04 -13.98
N SER A 45 -6.92 -9.84 -15.02
CA SER A 45 -6.88 -10.69 -16.21
C SER A 45 -5.45 -10.83 -16.75
N GLY A 46 -5.23 -11.77 -17.66
CA GLY A 46 -3.90 -12.09 -18.18
C GLY A 46 -3.90 -13.42 -18.94
N SER A 47 -2.73 -13.80 -19.43
CA SER A 47 -2.53 -15.09 -20.09
C SER A 47 -2.62 -16.24 -19.07
N THR A 48 -3.38 -17.29 -19.40
CA THR A 48 -3.56 -18.46 -18.53
C THR A 48 -2.49 -19.54 -18.71
N ASP A 49 -1.73 -19.49 -19.80
CA ASP A 49 -0.59 -20.37 -20.07
C ASP A 49 0.60 -19.50 -20.47
N VAL A 50 1.65 -19.50 -19.65
CA VAL A 50 2.78 -18.60 -19.77
C VAL A 50 4.07 -19.40 -19.80
N GLN A 51 4.80 -19.27 -20.90
CA GLN A 51 6.18 -19.73 -21.00
C GLN A 51 7.13 -18.58 -20.69
N HIS A 52 8.02 -18.80 -19.74
CA HIS A 52 8.98 -17.84 -19.21
C HIS A 52 8.35 -16.64 -18.48
N VAL A 53 8.86 -16.33 -17.30
CA VAL A 53 8.32 -15.28 -16.43
C VAL A 53 8.38 -13.88 -17.06
N ASP A 54 9.33 -13.61 -17.96
CA ASP A 54 9.41 -12.35 -18.72
C ASP A 54 8.17 -12.08 -19.60
N ASN A 55 7.39 -13.11 -19.91
CA ASN A 55 6.12 -13.01 -20.62
C ASN A 55 4.90 -12.94 -19.68
N LEU A 56 5.10 -13.06 -18.36
CA LEU A 56 4.01 -13.04 -17.38
C LEU A 56 3.55 -11.60 -17.12
N LYS A 57 2.52 -11.19 -17.86
CA LYS A 57 1.82 -9.90 -17.67
C LYS A 57 0.44 -10.12 -17.07
N VAL A 58 0.08 -9.28 -16.10
CA VAL A 58 -1.25 -9.25 -15.47
C VAL A 58 -1.83 -7.87 -15.63
N SER A 59 -3.04 -7.79 -16.19
CA SER A 59 -3.80 -6.55 -16.31
C SER A 59 -4.76 -6.42 -15.13
N ALA A 60 -4.65 -5.30 -14.41
CA ALA A 60 -5.59 -4.92 -13.37
C ALA A 60 -6.53 -3.84 -13.90
N THR A 61 -7.82 -4.15 -13.95
CA THR A 61 -8.88 -3.21 -14.31
C THR A 61 -9.56 -2.70 -13.05
N VAL A 62 -9.55 -1.38 -12.87
CA VAL A 62 -10.21 -0.68 -11.77
C VAL A 62 -11.37 0.12 -12.35
N THR A 63 -12.58 -0.18 -11.89
CA THR A 63 -13.82 0.51 -12.32
C THR A 63 -14.42 1.28 -11.16
N ASN A 64 -14.75 2.55 -11.38
CA ASN A 64 -15.57 3.31 -10.46
C ASN A 64 -17.04 2.91 -10.63
N THR A 65 -17.56 2.18 -9.66
CA THR A 65 -18.96 1.69 -9.65
C THR A 65 -19.87 2.56 -8.79
N GLY A 66 -19.30 3.58 -8.13
CA GLY A 66 -20.05 4.58 -7.39
C GLY A 66 -20.61 5.68 -8.30
N ASP A 67 -21.14 6.70 -7.67
CA ASP A 67 -21.85 7.82 -8.30
C ASP A 67 -21.10 9.17 -8.22
N GLN A 68 -19.89 9.17 -7.65
CA GLN A 68 -19.01 10.33 -7.58
C GLN A 68 -17.71 10.13 -8.35
N VAL A 69 -17.09 11.22 -8.80
CA VAL A 69 -15.74 11.20 -9.38
C VAL A 69 -14.74 10.86 -8.28
N LEU A 70 -13.87 9.88 -8.52
CA LEU A 70 -12.82 9.48 -7.60
C LEU A 70 -11.45 9.94 -8.10
N LYS A 71 -10.73 10.68 -7.27
CA LYS A 71 -9.30 10.95 -7.46
C LYS A 71 -8.49 10.00 -6.58
N LEU A 72 -7.97 8.95 -7.19
CA LEU A 72 -7.25 7.87 -6.54
C LEU A 72 -5.74 8.16 -6.54
N LEU A 73 -5.06 7.90 -5.43
CA LEU A 73 -3.61 7.92 -5.38
C LEU A 73 -3.06 6.72 -6.16
N ASN A 74 -2.02 6.95 -6.95
CA ASN A 74 -1.22 5.89 -7.55
C ASN A 74 -0.25 5.35 -6.48
N ASP A 75 -0.81 4.73 -5.43
CA ASP A 75 -0.03 4.13 -4.33
C ASP A 75 0.93 3.08 -4.91
N PRO A 76 2.24 3.12 -4.59
CA PRO A 76 3.21 2.16 -5.11
C PRO A 76 2.83 0.71 -4.86
N ARG A 77 2.12 0.38 -3.77
CA ARG A 77 1.67 -0.98 -3.42
C ARG A 77 0.31 -1.35 -4.05
N GLY A 78 -0.29 -0.44 -4.80
CA GLY A 78 -1.58 -0.61 -5.45
C GLY A 78 -1.45 -0.91 -6.94
N VAL A 79 -2.52 -1.43 -7.53
CA VAL A 79 -2.56 -1.81 -8.95
C VAL A 79 -2.57 -0.64 -9.94
N LEU A 80 -2.68 0.60 -9.44
CA LEU A 80 -2.63 1.81 -10.27
C LEU A 80 -1.20 2.32 -10.49
N SER A 81 -0.22 1.84 -9.71
CA SER A 81 1.19 2.09 -9.96
C SER A 81 1.79 0.96 -10.80
N THR A 82 2.69 1.30 -11.73
CA THR A 82 3.50 0.30 -12.46
C THR A 82 4.81 -0.03 -11.75
N ASP A 83 5.05 0.55 -10.56
CA ASP A 83 6.25 0.28 -9.79
C ASP A 83 6.30 -1.22 -9.42
N PRO A 84 7.47 -1.87 -9.51
CA PRO A 84 7.65 -3.28 -9.21
C PRO A 84 7.63 -3.55 -7.68
N THR A 85 6.55 -3.20 -7.00
CA THR A 85 6.37 -3.45 -5.56
C THR A 85 5.56 -4.72 -5.30
N ASN A 86 5.33 -5.04 -4.02
CA ASN A 86 4.61 -6.24 -3.60
C ASN A 86 3.07 -6.06 -3.70
N THR A 87 2.58 -5.71 -4.90
CA THR A 87 1.16 -5.44 -5.21
C THR A 87 0.29 -6.70 -5.23
N PHE A 88 0.87 -7.86 -5.54
CA PHE A 88 0.14 -9.09 -5.84
C PHE A 88 0.41 -10.17 -4.80
N THR A 89 -0.66 -10.82 -4.34
CA THR A 89 -0.57 -12.07 -3.59
C THR A 89 -0.65 -13.23 -4.57
N ILE A 90 0.46 -13.96 -4.69
CA ILE A 90 0.59 -15.08 -5.63
C ILE A 90 0.80 -16.36 -4.82
N SER A 91 0.02 -17.39 -5.13
CA SER A 91 0.13 -18.69 -4.47
C SER A 91 -0.04 -19.82 -5.47
N ARG A 92 0.68 -20.91 -5.30
CA ARG A 92 0.45 -22.14 -6.09
C ARG A 92 -0.98 -22.61 -5.89
N SER A 93 -1.63 -22.98 -6.97
CA SER A 93 -2.98 -23.52 -6.99
C SER A 93 -2.99 -24.89 -7.67
N GLY A 94 -3.93 -25.76 -7.32
CA GLY A 94 -4.11 -27.08 -7.95
C GLY A 94 -3.75 -28.28 -7.08
N ALA A 95 -3.88 -29.48 -7.67
CA ALA A 95 -3.73 -30.77 -6.99
C ALA A 95 -2.29 -31.13 -6.60
N ASP A 96 -1.30 -30.41 -7.17
CA ASP A 96 0.14 -30.63 -6.94
C ASP A 96 0.70 -29.78 -5.77
N VAL A 97 -0.17 -29.25 -4.89
CA VAL A 97 0.28 -28.66 -3.62
C VAL A 97 0.67 -29.80 -2.68
N ASP A 98 1.83 -30.39 -2.93
CA ASP A 98 2.43 -31.34 -2.01
C ASP A 98 2.85 -30.59 -0.75
N LEU A 99 2.15 -30.84 0.36
CA LEU A 99 2.37 -30.20 1.66
C LEU A 99 3.75 -30.53 2.26
N ASP A 100 4.41 -31.57 1.74
CA ASP A 100 5.76 -32.00 2.12
C ASP A 100 6.86 -31.49 1.17
N SER A 101 6.50 -30.70 0.15
CA SER A 101 7.46 -30.17 -0.82
C SER A 101 8.41 -29.12 -0.21
N LEU A 102 9.70 -29.21 -0.59
CA LEU A 102 10.71 -28.18 -0.33
C LEU A 102 10.43 -26.85 -1.05
N SER A 103 9.50 -26.83 -2.02
CA SER A 103 9.16 -25.62 -2.78
C SER A 103 8.23 -24.71 -1.98
N SER A 104 8.53 -23.41 -1.97
CA SER A 104 7.64 -22.38 -1.41
C SER A 104 6.28 -22.39 -2.13
N ARG A 105 5.20 -22.13 -1.37
CA ARG A 105 3.86 -21.95 -1.95
C ARG A 105 3.69 -20.63 -2.68
N SER A 106 4.61 -19.68 -2.50
CA SER A 106 4.57 -18.36 -3.13
C SER A 106 5.94 -18.00 -3.72
N PRO A 107 5.99 -17.29 -4.86
CA PRO A 107 7.25 -16.78 -5.40
C PRO A 107 7.92 -15.83 -4.39
N ALA A 108 9.24 -15.73 -4.46
CA ALA A 108 9.97 -14.75 -3.67
C ALA A 108 9.76 -13.35 -4.26
N PHE A 109 9.41 -12.38 -3.42
CA PHE A 109 9.40 -10.98 -3.82
C PHE A 109 10.85 -10.48 -3.94
N THR A 110 11.17 -9.86 -5.08
CA THR A 110 12.48 -9.29 -5.41
C THR A 110 12.37 -7.88 -5.97
N GLY A 111 11.19 -7.28 -5.85
CA GLY A 111 10.89 -5.93 -6.31
C GLY A 111 11.46 -4.85 -5.41
N MET A 112 11.03 -3.61 -5.67
CA MET A 112 11.44 -2.46 -4.86
C MET A 112 10.59 -2.32 -3.61
N MET A 113 11.24 -1.89 -2.53
CA MET A 113 10.61 -1.41 -1.29
C MET A 113 10.66 0.12 -1.29
N VAL A 114 9.62 0.78 -0.80
CA VAL A 114 9.36 2.21 -1.05
C VAL A 114 8.86 2.88 0.22
N LYS A 115 9.55 3.91 0.71
CA LYS A 115 8.94 4.85 1.65
C LYS A 115 7.91 5.73 0.95
N TYR A 116 6.65 5.62 1.36
CA TYR A 116 5.53 6.37 0.80
C TYR A 116 4.61 6.93 1.88
N VAL A 117 4.29 8.23 1.80
CA VAL A 117 3.40 8.89 2.75
C VAL A 117 2.24 9.56 1.99
N PRO A 118 1.04 8.95 1.96
CA PRO A 118 -0.11 9.45 1.20
C PRO A 118 -0.45 10.93 1.43
N SER A 119 -0.27 11.45 2.66
CA SER A 119 -0.57 12.85 2.97
C SER A 119 0.38 13.85 2.30
N GLN A 120 1.64 13.47 2.06
CA GLN A 120 2.57 14.32 1.32
C GLN A 120 2.23 14.36 -0.16
N VAL A 121 1.82 13.24 -0.74
CA VAL A 121 1.37 13.18 -2.13
C VAL A 121 0.10 14.01 -2.34
N VAL A 122 -0.87 13.91 -1.44
CA VAL A 122 -2.06 14.78 -1.46
C VAL A 122 -1.69 16.25 -1.37
N LYS A 123 -0.75 16.61 -0.50
CA LYS A 123 -0.27 18.00 -0.35
C LYS A 123 0.47 18.51 -1.59
N ALA A 124 1.33 17.70 -2.19
CA ALA A 124 2.08 18.03 -3.40
C ALA A 124 1.14 18.19 -4.61
N ASN A 125 0.07 17.39 -4.64
CA ASN A 125 -1.02 17.48 -5.62
C ASN A 125 -0.54 17.42 -7.08
N ASN A 126 0.54 16.70 -7.35
CA ASN A 126 1.04 16.47 -8.69
C ASN A 126 0.06 15.58 -9.48
N PRO A 127 -0.48 16.01 -10.63
CA PRO A 127 -1.43 15.21 -11.40
C PRO A 127 -0.94 13.82 -11.77
N ALA A 128 0.37 13.62 -11.97
CA ALA A 128 0.95 12.32 -12.32
C ALA A 128 0.84 11.28 -11.18
N SER A 129 0.64 11.73 -9.94
CA SER A 129 0.52 10.87 -8.76
C SER A 129 -0.91 10.40 -8.50
N PHE A 130 -1.85 10.72 -9.40
CA PHE A 130 -3.25 10.36 -9.27
C PHE A 130 -3.82 9.76 -10.55
N THR A 131 -4.81 8.90 -10.36
CA THR A 131 -5.76 8.46 -11.39
C THR A 131 -7.13 9.03 -11.06
N VAL A 132 -7.79 9.67 -12.02
CA VAL A 132 -9.15 10.21 -11.85
C VAL A 132 -10.13 9.34 -12.64
N LEU A 133 -11.18 8.85 -11.97
CA LEU A 133 -12.22 8.03 -12.58
C LEU A 133 -13.60 8.66 -12.34
N ALA A 134 -14.30 9.02 -13.41
CA ALA A 134 -15.71 9.37 -13.35
C ALA A 134 -16.60 8.15 -13.03
N PRO A 135 -17.86 8.33 -12.59
CA PRO A 135 -18.80 7.23 -12.43
C PRO A 135 -18.91 6.35 -13.68
N GLY A 136 -18.74 5.04 -13.52
CA GLY A 136 -18.72 4.05 -14.61
C GLY A 136 -17.42 3.98 -15.41
N GLU A 137 -16.47 4.88 -15.18
CA GLU A 137 -15.18 4.86 -15.87
C GLU A 137 -14.29 3.73 -15.35
N SER A 138 -13.47 3.17 -16.24
CA SER A 138 -12.50 2.13 -15.92
C SER A 138 -11.13 2.48 -16.47
N ILE A 139 -10.09 2.08 -15.73
CA ILE A 139 -8.71 2.08 -16.19
C ILE A 139 -8.17 0.66 -16.13
N THR A 140 -7.34 0.28 -17.11
CA THR A 140 -6.60 -0.98 -17.10
C THR A 140 -5.12 -0.69 -17.10
N VAL A 141 -4.40 -1.21 -16.10
CA VAL A 141 -2.95 -1.11 -15.97
C VAL A 141 -2.34 -2.50 -16.13
N GLU A 142 -1.35 -2.63 -17.01
CA GLU A 142 -0.61 -3.87 -17.21
C GLU A 142 0.63 -3.90 -16.32
N HIS A 143 0.85 -5.05 -15.66
CA HIS A 143 1.93 -5.29 -14.71
C HIS A 143 2.83 -6.42 -15.20
N ASP A 144 4.14 -6.15 -15.30
CA ASP A 144 5.16 -7.16 -15.59
C ASP A 144 5.64 -7.85 -14.31
N LEU A 145 5.16 -9.07 -14.04
CA LEU A 145 5.53 -9.78 -12.81
C LEU A 145 7.01 -10.18 -12.76
N SER A 146 7.72 -10.25 -13.89
CA SER A 146 9.16 -10.54 -13.91
C SER A 146 10.02 -9.45 -13.29
N SER A 147 9.46 -8.27 -13.05
CA SER A 147 10.16 -7.14 -12.41
C SER A 147 10.20 -7.23 -10.89
N ALA A 148 9.26 -7.98 -10.29
CA ALA A 148 9.04 -7.98 -8.84
C ALA A 148 9.01 -9.38 -8.20
N TYR A 149 8.88 -10.46 -8.99
CA TYR A 149 8.71 -11.81 -8.45
C TYR A 149 9.67 -12.82 -9.08
N ASN A 150 10.25 -13.66 -8.23
CA ASN A 150 11.09 -14.80 -8.60
C ASN A 150 10.38 -16.11 -8.24
N PHE A 151 9.99 -16.87 -9.24
CA PHE A 151 9.24 -18.12 -9.10
C PHE A 151 10.15 -19.34 -8.90
N THR A 152 11.47 -19.19 -8.80
CA THR A 152 12.41 -20.33 -8.72
C THR A 152 12.14 -21.18 -7.49
N SER A 153 11.92 -20.56 -6.32
CA SER A 153 11.62 -21.28 -5.08
C SER A 153 10.23 -21.92 -5.07
N SER A 154 9.31 -21.40 -5.88
CA SER A 154 7.95 -21.94 -6.03
C SER A 154 7.78 -22.83 -7.25
N ALA A 155 8.81 -23.03 -8.08
CA ALA A 155 8.88 -23.91 -9.25
C ALA A 155 7.81 -23.66 -10.36
N GLU A 156 7.91 -24.39 -11.47
CA GLU A 156 6.88 -24.40 -12.52
C GLU A 156 5.56 -24.98 -12.00
N GLY A 157 4.42 -24.50 -12.49
CA GLY A 157 3.11 -25.04 -12.13
C GLY A 157 1.98 -24.01 -12.24
N SER A 158 0.82 -24.35 -11.67
CA SER A 158 -0.35 -23.46 -11.64
C SER A 158 -0.35 -22.55 -10.42
N TYR A 159 -0.80 -21.32 -10.63
CA TYR A 159 -0.85 -20.25 -9.65
C TYR A 159 -2.20 -19.56 -9.66
N ALA A 160 -2.65 -19.17 -8.47
CA ALA A 160 -3.69 -18.16 -8.28
C ALA A 160 -3.03 -16.83 -7.92
N ILE A 161 -3.57 -15.75 -8.49
CA ILE A 161 -3.14 -14.39 -8.21
C ILE A 161 -4.30 -13.53 -7.78
N ASP A 162 -4.03 -12.72 -6.76
CA ASP A 162 -4.89 -11.67 -6.25
C ASP A 162 -4.06 -10.39 -6.07
N ALA A 163 -4.71 -9.26 -5.86
CA ALA A 163 -4.04 -7.99 -5.65
C ALA A 163 -4.58 -7.28 -4.40
N SER A 164 -3.81 -6.30 -3.90
CA SER A 164 -4.31 -5.40 -2.86
C SER A 164 -5.62 -4.73 -3.32
N ASP A 165 -6.65 -4.84 -2.50
CA ASP A 165 -7.94 -4.16 -2.69
C ASP A 165 -7.97 -2.79 -1.99
N ALA A 166 -6.87 -2.35 -1.38
CA ALA A 166 -6.75 -1.04 -0.75
C ALA A 166 -6.47 0.04 -1.79
N PHE A 167 -7.36 1.02 -1.87
CA PHE A 167 -7.17 2.25 -2.62
C PHE A 167 -7.27 3.43 -1.66
N TYR A 168 -6.61 4.54 -2.01
CA TYR A 168 -6.78 5.80 -1.29
C TYR A 168 -7.34 6.82 -2.25
N TYR A 169 -8.51 7.38 -1.94
CA TYR A 169 -9.05 8.51 -2.70
C TYR A 169 -8.84 9.81 -1.91
N VAL A 170 -8.74 10.93 -2.63
CA VAL A 170 -8.71 12.26 -2.01
C VAL A 170 -10.14 12.69 -1.73
N ASP A 171 -10.47 12.78 -0.45
CA ASP A 171 -11.75 13.32 -0.01
C ASP A 171 -11.83 14.82 -0.33
N SER A 172 -12.88 15.24 -1.04
CA SER A 172 -12.99 16.58 -1.59
C SER A 172 -13.22 17.65 -0.52
N GLU A 173 -13.85 17.29 0.60
CA GLU A 173 -14.14 18.20 1.71
C GLU A 173 -12.93 18.40 2.61
N THR A 174 -12.31 17.30 3.03
CA THR A 174 -11.21 17.32 4.01
C THR A 174 -9.83 17.45 3.38
N GLN A 175 -9.71 17.22 2.06
CA GLN A 175 -8.42 17.13 1.35
C GLN A 175 -7.47 16.11 1.99
N ARG A 176 -8.01 14.99 2.48
CA ARG A 176 -7.26 13.89 3.07
C ARG A 176 -7.38 12.63 2.21
N ALA A 177 -6.34 11.82 2.23
CA ALA A 177 -6.40 10.47 1.68
C ALA A 177 -7.26 9.58 2.59
N VAL A 178 -8.31 8.97 2.03
CA VAL A 178 -9.23 8.08 2.72
C VAL A 178 -9.15 6.69 2.09
N LEU A 179 -9.01 5.66 2.94
CA LEU A 179 -8.97 4.27 2.50
C LEU A 179 -10.34 3.86 1.96
N LEU A 180 -10.33 3.25 0.77
CA LEU A 180 -11.46 2.64 0.11
C LEU A 180 -11.07 1.22 -0.30
N ARG A 181 -11.86 0.22 0.12
CA ARG A 181 -11.65 -1.17 -0.27
C ARG A 181 -12.48 -1.49 -1.51
N ALA A 182 -11.82 -1.92 -2.58
CA ALA A 182 -12.52 -2.34 -3.80
C ALA A 182 -13.20 -3.70 -3.61
N SER A 183 -14.37 -3.87 -4.21
CA SER A 183 -14.95 -5.19 -4.40
C SER A 183 -14.16 -5.95 -5.46
N ARG A 184 -14.10 -7.28 -5.34
CA ARG A 184 -13.43 -8.13 -6.32
C ARG A 184 -14.40 -8.58 -7.40
N GLY A 185 -13.90 -8.67 -8.63
CA GLY A 185 -14.58 -9.37 -9.72
C GLY A 185 -14.86 -10.83 -9.36
N PRO A 186 -15.86 -11.45 -10.02
CA PRO A 186 -16.39 -12.76 -9.62
C PRO A 186 -15.40 -13.93 -9.83
N THR A 187 -14.36 -13.74 -10.64
CA THR A 187 -13.43 -14.82 -11.01
C THR A 187 -12.01 -14.43 -10.62
N ALA A 188 -11.39 -15.22 -9.74
CA ALA A 188 -9.96 -15.12 -9.47
C ALA A 188 -9.17 -15.47 -10.74
N HIS A 189 -8.09 -14.73 -11.01
CA HIS A 189 -7.24 -15.05 -12.14
C HIS A 189 -6.25 -16.16 -11.76
N THR A 190 -6.11 -17.15 -12.63
CA THR A 190 -5.16 -18.25 -12.49
C THR A 190 -4.37 -18.44 -13.76
N PHE A 191 -3.11 -18.83 -13.63
CA PHE A 191 -2.23 -19.11 -14.77
C PHE A 191 -1.32 -20.30 -14.49
N SER A 192 -0.86 -20.96 -15.54
CA SER A 192 0.23 -21.93 -15.52
C SER A 192 1.51 -21.27 -15.99
N LEU A 193 2.61 -21.53 -15.27
CA LEU A 193 3.94 -20.98 -15.56
C LEU A 193 4.93 -22.12 -15.79
N SER A 194 5.68 -22.05 -16.89
CA SER A 194 6.73 -23.01 -17.25
C SER A 194 7.98 -22.32 -17.81
N GLY A 195 9.09 -23.06 -17.92
CA GLY A 195 10.34 -22.57 -18.49
C GLY A 195 11.17 -21.73 -17.52
N ARG A 196 11.48 -20.49 -17.91
CA ARG A 196 12.36 -19.62 -17.11
C ARG A 196 11.56 -18.97 -15.99
N LEU A 197 11.97 -19.15 -14.73
CA LEU A 197 11.20 -18.73 -13.55
C LEU A 197 11.66 -17.41 -12.91
N ALA A 198 12.76 -16.84 -13.38
CA ALA A 198 13.29 -15.56 -12.91
C ALA A 198 14.05 -14.85 -14.02
N VAL A 199 14.08 -13.51 -13.94
CA VAL A 199 14.99 -12.67 -14.73
C VAL A 199 15.93 -11.99 -13.75
N ASP A 200 17.23 -12.20 -13.91
CA ASP A 200 18.22 -11.47 -13.13
C ASP A 200 18.37 -10.06 -13.70
N LYS A 201 17.66 -9.09 -13.11
CA LYS A 201 17.74 -7.67 -13.46
C LYS A 201 18.75 -6.91 -12.60
N ARG A 202 19.58 -7.61 -11.81
CA ARG A 202 20.55 -6.95 -10.93
C ARG A 202 21.64 -6.29 -11.76
N PRO A 203 21.97 -5.01 -11.51
CA PRO A 203 23.17 -4.42 -12.06
C PRO A 203 24.39 -5.18 -11.53
N ALA A 204 25.54 -5.03 -12.20
CA ALA A 204 26.79 -5.62 -11.73
C ALA A 204 27.01 -5.28 -10.24
N PRO A 205 27.40 -6.25 -9.40
CA PRO A 205 27.59 -6.00 -7.97
C PRO A 205 28.53 -4.81 -7.77
N ILE A 206 28.15 -3.89 -6.89
CA ILE A 206 29.07 -2.84 -6.46
C ILE A 206 30.23 -3.56 -5.75
N ALA A 207 31.40 -3.56 -6.39
CA ALA A 207 32.52 -4.42 -5.98
C ALA A 207 32.90 -4.22 -4.52
N ARG A 208 32.81 -2.98 -4.01
CA ARG A 208 32.84 -2.58 -2.59
C ARG A 208 32.19 -1.21 -2.43
N LEU A 209 31.43 -1.00 -1.35
CA LEU A 209 31.07 0.35 -0.94
C LEU A 209 32.34 1.13 -0.57
N SER A 210 32.36 2.40 -0.96
CA SER A 210 33.46 3.30 -0.65
C SER A 210 33.40 3.70 0.83
N LYS A 211 34.50 4.24 1.39
CA LYS A 211 34.51 4.78 2.76
C LYS A 211 33.64 6.05 2.93
N ARG A 212 33.07 6.56 1.84
CA ARG A 212 32.29 7.80 1.77
C ARG A 212 31.07 7.62 0.89
N ILE A 213 30.07 8.46 1.13
CA ILE A 213 28.90 8.65 0.28
C ILE A 213 29.32 8.75 -1.18
N GLN A 214 28.60 8.07 -2.07
CA GLN A 214 28.69 8.26 -3.51
C GLN A 214 27.35 8.75 -4.05
N PHE A 215 27.40 9.53 -5.12
CA PHE A 215 26.22 10.07 -5.77
C PHE A 215 26.05 9.47 -7.16
N LEU A 216 24.84 9.00 -7.44
CA LEU A 216 24.42 8.44 -8.72
C LEU A 216 23.26 9.27 -9.28
N GLY A 217 22.87 9.04 -10.53
CA GLY A 217 21.68 9.67 -11.10
C GLY A 217 21.74 11.19 -11.28
N GLY A 218 22.91 11.82 -11.14
CA GLY A 218 23.10 13.25 -11.44
C GLY A 218 22.67 14.22 -10.33
N CYS A 219 22.82 13.85 -9.05
CA CYS A 219 22.51 14.73 -7.91
C CYS A 219 23.12 16.14 -8.04
N THR A 220 22.30 17.19 -7.87
CA THR A 220 22.77 18.59 -7.83
C THR A 220 23.62 18.86 -6.59
N ALA A 221 24.36 19.97 -6.56
CA ALA A 221 25.19 20.34 -5.40
C ALA A 221 24.33 20.48 -4.12
N GLU A 222 23.13 21.04 -4.24
CA GLU A 222 22.18 21.20 -3.13
C GLU A 222 21.66 19.85 -2.65
N GLN A 223 21.34 18.93 -3.56
CA GLN A 223 20.93 17.58 -3.20
C GLN A 223 22.06 16.82 -2.48
N GLN A 224 23.30 16.97 -2.96
CA GLN A 224 24.47 16.38 -2.32
C GLN A 224 24.67 16.90 -0.90
N GLU A 225 24.55 18.22 -0.68
CA GLU A 225 24.65 18.84 0.65
C GLU A 225 23.57 18.31 1.61
N GLN A 226 22.34 18.16 1.12
CA GLN A 226 21.25 17.61 1.92
C GLN A 226 21.53 16.17 2.37
N VAL A 227 22.06 15.32 1.48
CA VAL A 227 22.41 13.93 1.79
C VAL A 227 23.64 13.85 2.71
N ILE A 228 24.67 14.66 2.46
CA ILE A 228 25.86 14.76 3.32
C ILE A 228 25.48 15.15 4.75
N THR A 229 24.41 15.92 4.92
CA THR A 229 23.86 16.29 6.24
C THR A 229 22.98 15.18 6.82
N ALA A 230 22.09 14.59 6.02
CA ALA A 230 21.11 13.62 6.49
C ALA A 230 21.72 12.26 6.86
N ALA A 231 22.73 11.78 6.12
CA ALA A 231 23.31 10.45 6.36
C ALA A 231 24.00 10.32 7.73
N PRO A 232 24.81 11.27 8.21
CA PRO A 232 25.33 11.25 9.58
C PRO A 232 24.23 11.30 10.65
N LEU A 233 23.12 12.02 10.40
CA LEU A 233 21.97 12.07 11.31
C LEU A 233 21.23 10.72 11.37
N ALA A 234 21.07 10.05 10.22
CA ALA A 234 20.53 8.69 10.16
C ALA A 234 21.41 7.68 10.90
N HIS A 235 22.74 7.81 10.78
CA HIS A 235 23.68 7.03 11.57
C HIS A 235 23.50 7.30 13.07
N GLN A 236 23.40 8.57 13.49
CA GLN A 236 23.13 8.91 14.90
C GLN A 236 21.81 8.30 15.40
N TYR A 237 20.74 8.34 14.61
CA TYR A 237 19.48 7.67 14.93
C TYR A 237 19.66 6.16 15.15
N ALA A 238 20.42 5.48 14.29
CA ALA A 238 20.72 4.06 14.47
C ALA A 238 21.55 3.79 15.75
N VAL A 239 22.52 4.65 16.08
CA VAL A 239 23.32 4.55 17.33
C VAL A 239 22.41 4.67 18.55
N GLU A 240 21.57 5.70 18.59
CA GLU A 240 20.67 5.96 19.72
C GLU A 240 19.60 4.87 19.88
N ALA A 241 19.00 4.43 18.77
CA ALA A 241 18.02 3.35 18.77
C ALA A 241 18.63 2.01 19.24
N ASN A 242 19.82 1.66 18.75
CA ASN A 242 20.56 0.48 19.20
C ASN A 242 20.89 0.55 20.70
N GLY A 243 21.50 1.66 21.14
CA GLY A 243 21.89 1.86 22.54
C GLY A 243 20.69 1.84 23.49
N TYR A 244 19.60 2.49 23.12
CA TYR A 244 18.36 2.48 23.89
C TYR A 244 17.77 1.06 23.98
N THR A 245 17.73 0.31 22.89
CA THR A 245 17.19 -1.06 22.88
C THR A 245 18.02 -2.00 23.76
N LEU A 246 19.35 -1.90 23.70
CA LEU A 246 20.24 -2.74 24.52
C LEU A 246 20.26 -2.32 26.01
N GLY A 247 20.02 -1.04 26.30
CA GLY A 247 19.96 -0.51 27.67
C GLY A 247 18.68 -0.85 28.43
N ASN A 248 17.63 -1.28 27.73
CA ASN A 248 16.33 -1.58 28.34
C ASN A 248 15.98 -3.07 28.23
N THR A 249 15.84 -3.72 29.39
CA THR A 249 15.52 -5.16 29.50
C THR A 249 14.04 -5.43 29.78
N ALA A 250 13.19 -4.42 29.59
CA ALA A 250 11.75 -4.47 29.82
C ALA A 250 11.01 -3.53 28.85
N ALA A 251 9.68 -3.63 28.84
CA ALA A 251 8.81 -2.74 28.06
C ALA A 251 9.03 -1.27 28.45
N THR A 252 9.12 -0.41 27.44
CA THR A 252 9.13 1.05 27.58
C THR A 252 8.11 1.67 26.63
N PRO A 253 7.61 2.89 26.93
CA PRO A 253 6.72 3.60 26.01
C PRO A 253 7.28 3.69 24.58
N ARG A 254 8.58 3.99 24.41
CA ARG A 254 9.21 4.03 23.07
C ARG A 254 9.15 2.67 22.37
N TYR A 255 9.51 1.58 23.06
CA TYR A 255 9.48 0.25 22.46
C TYR A 255 8.06 -0.20 22.13
N THR A 256 7.13 -0.11 23.08
CA THR A 256 5.79 -0.66 22.90
C THR A 256 4.95 0.10 21.89
N THR A 257 5.21 1.40 21.70
CA THR A 257 4.51 2.20 20.69
C THR A 257 4.83 1.73 19.27
N TRP A 258 6.08 1.36 19.01
CA TRP A 258 6.53 1.02 17.66
C TRP A 258 6.72 -0.48 17.43
N PHE A 259 6.81 -1.30 18.47
CA PHE A 259 7.06 -2.74 18.32
C PHE A 259 6.13 -3.62 19.14
N GLY A 260 5.21 -3.04 19.92
CA GLY A 260 4.22 -3.78 20.67
C GLY A 260 4.79 -4.48 21.90
N GLU A 261 4.24 -5.65 22.23
CA GLU A 261 4.65 -6.40 23.42
C GLU A 261 6.14 -6.74 23.41
N TYR A 262 6.83 -6.30 24.48
CA TYR A 262 8.24 -6.56 24.68
C TYR A 262 8.51 -8.04 24.95
N THR A 263 9.43 -8.60 24.16
CA THR A 263 10.14 -9.83 24.53
C THR A 263 11.62 -9.63 24.26
N ALA A 264 12.48 -10.32 25.02
CA ALA A 264 13.92 -10.26 24.81
C ALA A 264 14.32 -10.67 23.38
N ALA A 265 13.60 -11.62 22.77
CA ALA A 265 13.84 -12.07 21.41
C ALA A 265 13.52 -10.98 20.36
N ARG A 266 12.37 -10.33 20.47
CA ARG A 266 12.00 -9.22 19.57
C ARG A 266 12.92 -8.02 19.75
N ALA A 267 13.24 -7.65 20.99
CA ALA A 267 14.18 -6.57 21.28
C ALA A 267 15.58 -6.86 20.73
N SER A 268 16.05 -8.11 20.83
CA SER A 268 17.34 -8.52 20.24
C SER A 268 17.34 -8.43 18.71
N LEU A 269 16.22 -8.75 18.05
CA LEU A 269 16.10 -8.60 16.60
C LEU A 269 16.11 -7.13 16.17
N VAL A 270 15.35 -6.27 16.86
CA VAL A 270 15.34 -4.82 16.63
C VAL A 270 16.74 -4.22 16.84
N ALA A 271 17.42 -4.55 17.95
CA ALA A 271 18.80 -4.11 18.18
C ALA A 271 19.73 -4.59 17.06
N LYS A 272 19.54 -5.82 16.56
CA LYS A 272 20.32 -6.34 15.44
C LYS A 272 20.17 -5.50 14.18
N HIS A 273 18.96 -5.06 13.82
CA HIS A 273 18.73 -4.20 12.66
C HIS A 273 19.60 -2.95 12.72
N TYR A 274 19.54 -2.21 13.83
CA TYR A 274 20.34 -1.00 14.00
C TYR A 274 21.83 -1.31 14.07
N SER A 275 22.25 -2.34 14.81
CA SER A 275 23.67 -2.71 14.89
C SER A 275 24.26 -3.06 13.51
N ASN A 276 23.48 -3.66 12.62
CA ASN A 276 23.89 -3.95 11.25
C ASN A 276 24.06 -2.66 10.43
N MET A 277 23.24 -1.63 10.66
CA MET A 277 23.42 -0.29 10.07
C MET A 277 24.68 0.42 10.58
N LEU A 278 25.30 -0.03 11.68
CA LEU A 278 26.54 0.55 12.21
C LEU A 278 27.80 -0.15 11.68
N LEU A 279 27.66 -1.27 10.97
CA LEU A 279 28.79 -2.02 10.46
C LEU A 279 29.51 -1.26 9.34
N ASN A 280 30.83 -1.41 9.28
CA ASN A 280 31.62 -0.88 8.16
C ASN A 280 31.22 -1.61 6.87
N GLY A 281 30.93 -0.82 5.83
CA GLY A 281 30.29 -1.27 4.61
C GLY A 281 28.78 -1.37 4.72
N SER A 282 28.14 -0.85 5.77
CA SER A 282 26.67 -0.83 5.91
C SER A 282 26.11 0.42 6.59
N ASN A 283 26.98 1.38 6.88
CA ASN A 283 26.61 2.68 7.44
C ASN A 283 25.99 3.58 6.35
N PRO A 284 24.88 4.30 6.65
CA PRO A 284 24.36 5.42 5.86
C PRO A 284 25.42 6.33 5.19
N GLU A 285 26.54 6.61 5.85
CA GLU A 285 27.62 7.45 5.30
C GLU A 285 28.48 6.78 4.22
N GLN A 286 28.19 5.54 3.85
CA GLN A 286 28.95 4.73 2.89
C GLN A 286 28.10 4.25 1.71
N PHE A 287 26.79 4.54 1.72
CA PHE A 287 25.90 4.18 0.64
C PHE A 287 26.07 5.06 -0.60
N HIS A 288 25.55 4.54 -1.70
CA HIS A 288 25.29 5.28 -2.91
C HIS A 288 23.89 5.89 -2.82
N TYR A 289 23.76 7.17 -3.14
CA TYR A 289 22.48 7.86 -3.20
C TYR A 289 22.22 8.27 -4.65
N ASP A 290 21.14 7.77 -5.20
CA ASP A 290 20.73 8.01 -6.58
C ASP A 290 19.61 9.05 -6.62
N CYS A 291 19.81 10.16 -7.35
CA CYS A 291 18.86 11.26 -7.43
C CYS A 291 18.00 11.26 -8.71
N SER A 292 17.96 10.15 -9.45
CA SER A 292 17.20 10.07 -10.71
C SER A 292 15.70 9.84 -10.53
N CYS A 293 15.25 9.51 -9.32
CA CYS A 293 13.84 9.29 -9.04
C CYS A 293 13.05 10.61 -9.02
N THR A 294 11.94 10.65 -9.76
CA THR A 294 11.08 11.83 -9.89
C THR A 294 9.63 11.58 -9.48
N SER A 295 9.33 10.42 -8.88
CA SER A 295 8.01 10.16 -8.29
C SER A 295 7.85 10.93 -6.97
N ASP A 296 6.61 11.03 -6.48
CA ASP A 296 6.32 11.68 -5.20
C ASP A 296 6.42 10.75 -3.99
N SER A 297 7.05 9.58 -4.12
CA SER A 297 7.52 8.83 -2.95
C SER A 297 8.69 9.55 -2.27
N TYR A 298 9.12 9.05 -1.12
CA TYR A 298 10.30 9.57 -0.44
C TYR A 298 11.57 8.96 -1.03
N ALA A 299 11.64 7.64 -1.03
CA ALA A 299 12.79 6.91 -1.52
C ALA A 299 12.37 5.48 -1.86
N PHE A 300 13.32 4.71 -2.41
CA PHE A 300 13.18 3.28 -2.53
C PHE A 300 14.53 2.56 -2.60
N VAL A 301 14.51 1.26 -2.33
CA VAL A 301 15.62 0.33 -2.54
C VAL A 301 15.16 -0.97 -3.20
N TYR A 302 16.09 -1.69 -3.80
CA TYR A 302 15.93 -3.12 -4.06
C TYR A 302 16.67 -3.89 -2.95
N PRO A 303 15.97 -4.68 -2.10
CA PRO A 303 16.58 -5.34 -0.94
C PRO A 303 17.81 -6.21 -1.23
N ASP A 304 17.87 -6.79 -2.44
CA ASP A 304 18.94 -7.66 -2.93
C ASP A 304 20.08 -6.90 -3.63
N ARG A 305 19.94 -5.58 -3.84
CA ARG A 305 20.95 -4.67 -4.42
C ARG A 305 21.49 -3.76 -3.33
N PHE A 306 22.29 -4.36 -2.46
CA PHE A 306 22.78 -3.70 -1.27
C PHE A 306 23.53 -2.38 -1.56
N GLY A 307 23.21 -1.35 -0.78
CA GLY A 307 24.02 -0.15 -0.65
C GLY A 307 23.68 1.00 -1.60
N THR A 308 22.56 0.93 -2.35
CA THR A 308 22.03 2.04 -3.14
C THR A 308 20.65 2.44 -2.67
N ILE A 309 20.46 3.70 -2.29
CA ILE A 309 19.16 4.31 -1.96
C ILE A 309 18.78 5.30 -3.06
N HIS A 310 17.61 5.14 -3.65
CA HIS A 310 17.07 6.05 -4.67
C HIS A 310 16.18 7.09 -4.01
N LEU A 311 16.51 8.37 -4.14
CA LEU A 311 15.85 9.49 -3.46
C LEU A 311 14.89 10.20 -4.42
N CYS A 312 13.63 10.34 -4.00
CA CYS A 312 12.52 10.84 -4.81
C CYS A 312 12.04 12.23 -4.32
N ASN A 313 10.97 12.79 -4.93
CA ASN A 313 10.60 14.20 -4.70
C ASN A 313 10.25 14.52 -3.23
N SER A 314 9.57 13.60 -2.53
CA SER A 314 9.16 13.86 -1.15
C SER A 314 10.34 13.93 -0.17
N PHE A 315 11.44 13.22 -0.44
CA PHE A 315 12.66 13.30 0.39
C PHE A 315 13.24 14.72 0.39
N TRP A 316 13.30 15.38 -0.77
CA TRP A 316 13.91 16.70 -0.88
C TRP A 316 13.17 17.77 -0.08
N THR A 317 11.85 17.62 0.07
CA THR A 317 11.01 18.56 0.84
C THR A 317 10.83 18.18 2.31
N ALA A 318 11.24 16.97 2.70
CA ALA A 318 11.19 16.49 4.08
C ALA A 318 12.14 17.29 5.01
N PRO A 319 11.84 17.41 6.32
CA PRO A 319 12.77 17.99 7.28
C PRO A 319 14.02 17.12 7.43
N MET A 320 15.14 17.69 7.92
CA MET A 320 16.38 16.91 8.13
C MET A 320 16.20 15.82 9.18
N THR A 321 15.48 16.13 10.27
CA THR A 321 15.17 15.26 11.41
C THR A 321 13.71 15.46 11.83
N GLY A 322 13.22 14.65 12.77
CA GLY A 322 11.83 14.66 13.20
C GLY A 322 11.01 13.59 12.47
N THR A 323 9.69 13.73 12.44
CA THR A 323 8.78 12.75 11.80
C THR A 323 8.89 12.78 10.28
N ASP A 324 8.97 11.60 9.65
CA ASP A 324 9.08 11.42 8.20
C ASP A 324 10.19 12.30 7.60
N SER A 325 11.35 12.26 8.25
CA SER A 325 12.49 13.11 7.95
C SER A 325 13.42 12.48 6.91
N LYS A 326 14.36 13.27 6.39
CA LYS A 326 15.44 12.75 5.55
C LYS A 326 16.28 11.71 6.30
N ALA A 327 16.64 11.97 7.56
CA ALA A 327 17.37 11.01 8.38
C ALA A 327 16.56 9.74 8.64
N GLY A 328 15.27 9.86 8.98
CA GLY A 328 14.38 8.73 9.16
C GLY A 328 14.16 7.92 7.89
N THR A 329 14.01 8.58 6.75
CA THR A 329 13.91 7.93 5.42
C THR A 329 15.16 7.10 5.15
N ILE A 330 16.35 7.59 5.46
CA ILE A 330 17.56 6.79 5.27
C ILE A 330 17.56 5.57 6.19
N VAL A 331 17.11 5.68 7.44
CA VAL A 331 16.95 4.51 8.35
C VAL A 331 15.92 3.51 7.79
N HIS A 332 14.78 3.99 7.30
CA HIS A 332 13.73 3.21 6.66
C HIS A 332 14.30 2.35 5.53
N GLU A 333 14.89 3.01 4.53
CA GLU A 333 15.43 2.37 3.34
C GLU A 333 16.59 1.44 3.66
N SER A 334 17.44 1.81 4.63
CA SER A 334 18.52 0.95 5.10
C SER A 334 18.00 -0.37 5.68
N SER A 335 16.85 -0.34 6.36
CA SER A 335 16.30 -1.52 7.03
C SER A 335 15.85 -2.62 6.07
N HIS A 336 15.47 -2.26 4.84
CA HIS A 336 15.01 -3.20 3.82
C HIS A 336 16.10 -4.12 3.30
N PHE A 337 17.36 -3.68 3.29
CA PHE A 337 18.46 -4.49 2.79
C PHE A 337 18.56 -5.83 3.54
N PHE A 338 18.75 -6.92 2.79
CA PHE A 338 18.80 -8.28 3.35
C PHE A 338 19.88 -8.46 4.43
N SER A 339 21.00 -7.74 4.30
CA SER A 339 22.10 -7.75 5.26
C SER A 339 21.83 -6.95 6.54
N ILE A 340 20.81 -6.09 6.56
CA ILE A 340 20.50 -5.20 7.69
C ILE A 340 19.31 -5.73 8.49
N GLY A 341 18.10 -5.61 7.96
CA GLY A 341 16.88 -6.02 8.66
C GLY A 341 15.96 -6.89 7.82
N HIS A 342 16.09 -6.86 6.49
CA HIS A 342 15.13 -7.48 5.58
C HIS A 342 13.68 -7.10 5.96
N THR A 343 13.46 -5.84 6.31
CA THR A 343 12.13 -5.33 6.62
C THR A 343 11.29 -5.24 5.34
N GLY A 344 9.97 -5.25 5.49
CA GLY A 344 9.02 -4.99 4.41
C GLY A 344 8.21 -3.73 4.66
N ASP A 345 7.39 -3.38 3.66
CA ASP A 345 6.42 -2.27 3.70
C ASP A 345 5.01 -2.78 3.96
N TYR A 346 4.76 -3.25 5.18
CA TYR A 346 3.46 -3.79 5.57
C TYR A 346 2.42 -2.69 5.77
N VAL A 347 2.81 -1.59 6.40
CA VAL A 347 1.98 -0.40 6.63
C VAL A 347 2.81 0.86 6.50
N TYR A 348 2.15 1.96 6.13
CA TYR A 348 2.75 3.30 6.10
C TYR A 348 2.11 4.21 7.16
N LYS A 349 2.87 5.24 7.57
CA LYS A 349 2.53 6.29 8.55
C LYS A 349 2.54 5.80 9.99
N GLN A 350 2.74 6.76 10.91
CA GLN A 350 2.73 6.52 12.35
C GLN A 350 1.47 5.79 12.83
N ASP A 351 0.28 6.21 12.40
CA ASP A 351 -0.98 5.57 12.82
C ASP A 351 -1.03 4.09 12.42
N GLY A 352 -0.62 3.77 11.19
CA GLY A 352 -0.55 2.40 10.69
C GLY A 352 0.51 1.58 11.44
N ALA A 353 1.69 2.15 11.65
CA ALA A 353 2.79 1.51 12.38
C ALA A 353 2.42 1.20 13.84
N MET A 354 1.78 2.15 14.55
CA MET A 354 1.28 1.95 15.91
C MET A 354 0.18 0.88 15.96
N GLN A 355 -0.75 0.88 15.01
CA GLN A 355 -1.79 -0.15 14.93
C GLN A 355 -1.19 -1.53 14.66
N LEU A 356 -0.19 -1.62 13.79
CA LEU A 356 0.54 -2.86 13.52
C LEU A 356 1.25 -3.36 14.77
N ALA A 357 1.93 -2.49 15.51
CA ALA A 357 2.56 -2.83 16.80
C ALA A 357 1.55 -3.37 17.82
N GLN A 358 0.32 -2.87 17.85
CA GLN A 358 -0.72 -3.35 18.75
C GLN A 358 -1.32 -4.70 18.34
N THR A 359 -1.40 -4.98 17.04
CA THR A 359 -2.16 -6.12 16.50
C THR A 359 -1.29 -7.28 16.06
N ASP A 360 -0.07 -7.01 15.60
CA ASP A 360 0.91 -7.98 15.14
C ASP A 360 2.36 -7.48 15.40
N PRO A 361 2.85 -7.63 16.64
CA PRO A 361 4.23 -7.28 17.00
C PRO A 361 5.31 -7.98 16.16
N ASP A 362 5.05 -9.21 15.69
CA ASP A 362 6.03 -10.00 14.92
C ASP A 362 6.23 -9.44 13.51
N THR A 363 5.18 -8.85 12.94
CA THR A 363 5.26 -8.07 11.70
C THR A 363 5.76 -6.65 11.96
N ALA A 364 5.37 -6.00 13.07
CA ALA A 364 5.80 -4.64 13.41
C ALA A 364 7.33 -4.49 13.49
N ILE A 365 8.03 -5.42 14.13
CA ILE A 365 9.51 -5.38 14.19
C ILE A 365 10.16 -5.54 12.81
N LYS A 366 9.43 -6.08 11.82
CA LYS A 366 9.87 -6.27 10.43
C LYS A 366 9.31 -5.21 9.49
N ASN A 367 8.60 -4.18 9.97
CA ASN A 367 8.11 -3.09 9.14
C ASN A 367 9.11 -1.93 9.13
N ALA A 368 9.45 -1.41 7.95
CA ALA A 368 10.45 -0.35 7.83
C ALA A 368 10.03 0.95 8.53
N ASP A 369 8.78 1.37 8.37
CA ASP A 369 8.22 2.55 9.06
C ASP A 369 8.26 2.42 10.59
N ASN A 370 8.04 1.21 11.14
CA ASN A 370 8.18 0.99 12.60
C ASN A 370 9.63 1.19 13.06
N ASN A 371 10.62 0.74 12.27
CA ASN A 371 12.04 0.97 12.56
C ASN A 371 12.42 2.45 12.38
N GLU A 372 11.85 3.15 11.40
CA GLU A 372 12.03 4.60 11.22
C GLU A 372 11.49 5.38 12.41
N TYR A 373 10.21 5.21 12.76
CA TYR A 373 9.60 6.02 13.81
C TYR A 373 10.17 5.74 15.21
N TYR A 374 10.59 4.50 15.47
CA TYR A 374 11.35 4.19 16.67
C TYR A 374 12.68 4.94 16.72
N ALA A 375 13.39 5.05 15.59
CA ALA A 375 14.64 5.77 15.47
C ALA A 375 14.45 7.31 15.56
N GLU A 376 13.47 7.87 14.86
CA GLU A 376 13.14 9.30 14.86
C GLU A 376 12.69 9.81 16.24
N ASN A 377 11.99 8.95 17.00
CA ASN A 377 11.46 9.24 18.34
C ASN A 377 10.81 10.63 18.45
N THR A 378 9.92 10.93 17.50
CA THR A 378 9.23 12.23 17.40
C THR A 378 7.71 12.00 17.32
N PRO A 379 6.94 12.36 18.37
CA PRO A 379 7.36 13.00 19.61
C PRO A 379 8.23 12.08 20.49
N PHE A 380 9.00 12.68 21.41
CA PHE A 380 9.88 11.92 22.30
C PHE A 380 9.10 10.97 23.21
N LEU A 381 9.44 9.69 23.14
CA LEU A 381 9.00 8.64 24.05
C LEU A 381 10.20 8.14 24.86
N ALA A 382 9.97 8.02 26.17
CA ALA A 382 10.96 7.57 27.14
C ALA A 382 11.13 6.06 27.14
#